data_AF-A0AAU9APU8-F1
#
_entry.id   AF-A0AAU9APU8-F1
#
_cell.length_a   1.000
_cell.length_b   1.000
_cell.length_c   1.000
_cell.angle_alpha   90.00
_cell.angle_beta   90.00
_cell.angle_gamma   90.00
#
_symmetry.space_group_name_H-M   'P 1'
#
loop_
_entity.id
_entity.type
_entity.pdbx_description
1 polymer ?
#
loop_
_entity_poly.entity_id
_entity_poly.type
_entity_poly.pdbx_seq_one_letter_code
_entity_poly.pdbx_strand_id
1 'polypeptide(L)'
;MRIVRQAVLIGVSLALSLGVQSKEVTDAAQFIKASPASDSIEFKSTKRNQSAEYCPDNTCEVVRARGSVSAAEFKKFYAAYLFYVSSYNYLTNWRADNEAQSQARDILSSLKGNSCGASSADYVKCSLKTFIQKNGVTGSFVRHDEGTKGATAFSPLEEVAKSQSK
;
A
#
# COMPACT_ATOMS: atom_id res chain seq x y z
N MET A 1 18.27 50.61 -51.44
CA MET A 1 18.38 50.28 -49.99
C MET A 1 17.04 49.72 -49.55
N ARG A 2 16.96 48.41 -49.25
CA ARG A 2 16.63 47.82 -47.92
C ARG A 2 15.38 48.47 -47.28
N ILE A 3 14.31 47.79 -46.88
CA ILE A 3 14.25 46.60 -46.01
C ILE A 3 12.89 45.88 -46.21
N VAL A 4 12.96 44.55 -46.42
CA VAL A 4 11.89 43.56 -46.29
C VAL A 4 11.81 43.12 -44.82
N ARG A 5 10.63 43.08 -44.17
CA ARG A 5 10.34 42.26 -42.96
C ARG A 5 8.84 41.93 -42.90
N GLN A 6 8.39 40.87 -43.57
CA GLN A 6 8.07 39.55 -42.97
C GLN A 6 7.30 39.61 -41.65
N ALA A 7 5.99 39.29 -41.74
CA ALA A 7 5.12 38.99 -40.62
C ALA A 7 5.37 37.54 -40.16
N VAL A 8 5.77 37.38 -38.89
CA VAL A 8 6.00 36.08 -38.27
C VAL A 8 4.69 35.61 -37.63
N LEU A 9 4.12 34.53 -38.18
CA LEU A 9 3.04 33.77 -37.57
C LEU A 9 3.57 33.07 -36.32
N ILE A 10 3.11 33.50 -35.14
CA ILE A 10 3.35 32.79 -33.89
C ILE A 10 2.32 31.68 -33.79
N GLY A 11 2.73 30.47 -34.18
CA GLY A 11 1.97 29.24 -33.93
C GLY A 11 1.95 28.94 -32.44
N VAL A 12 0.78 29.05 -31.82
CA VAL A 12 0.53 28.57 -30.45
C VAL A 12 0.32 27.06 -30.51
N SER A 13 1.40 26.30 -30.32
CA SER A 13 1.29 24.87 -30.05
C SER A 13 0.77 24.65 -28.64
N LEU A 14 -0.55 24.44 -28.51
CA LEU A 14 -1.14 23.83 -27.32
C LEU A 14 -0.63 22.39 -27.22
N ALA A 15 0.46 22.19 -26.48
CA ALA A 15 0.83 20.87 -26.01
C ALA A 15 -0.19 20.45 -24.94
N LEU A 16 -1.25 19.76 -25.36
CA LEU A 16 -2.12 19.00 -24.46
C LEU A 16 -1.26 17.92 -23.80
N SER A 17 -0.73 18.27 -22.63
CA SER A 17 -0.13 17.32 -21.72
C SER A 17 -1.28 16.45 -21.22
N LEU A 18 -1.43 15.26 -21.83
CA LEU A 18 -2.26 14.20 -21.28
C LEU A 18 -1.70 13.84 -19.91
N GLY A 19 -2.22 14.49 -18.87
CA GLY A 19 -2.07 14.04 -17.51
C GLY A 19 -2.70 12.66 -17.44
N VAL A 20 -1.86 11.62 -17.48
CA VAL A 20 -2.24 10.27 -17.06
C VAL A 20 -2.60 10.38 -15.59
N GLN A 21 -3.88 10.66 -15.34
CA GLN A 21 -4.45 10.70 -14.01
C GLN A 21 -4.50 9.25 -13.56
N SER A 22 -3.49 8.86 -12.77
CA SER A 22 -3.35 7.53 -12.19
C SER A 22 -4.55 7.26 -11.27
N LYS A 23 -5.62 6.68 -11.85
CA LYS A 23 -6.83 6.25 -11.15
C LYS A 23 -6.57 5.18 -10.08
N GLU A 24 -5.40 4.55 -10.10
CA GLU A 24 -5.04 3.46 -9.17
C GLU A 24 -4.58 3.92 -7.77
N VAL A 25 -4.11 5.17 -7.63
CA VAL A 25 -3.71 5.69 -6.30
C VAL A 25 -4.93 6.02 -5.44
N THR A 26 -6.08 6.21 -6.08
CA THR A 26 -7.32 6.68 -5.44
C THR A 26 -8.00 5.61 -4.60
N ASP A 27 -7.88 4.33 -4.94
CA ASP A 27 -8.66 3.26 -4.28
C ASP A 27 -8.10 2.84 -2.92
N ALA A 28 -6.83 2.39 -2.84
CA ALA A 28 -6.26 1.93 -1.56
C ALA A 28 -6.13 3.04 -0.51
N ALA A 29 -5.82 4.27 -0.92
CA ALA A 29 -5.75 5.39 0.00
C ALA A 29 -7.14 5.76 0.55
N GLN A 30 -8.18 5.68 -0.28
CA GLN A 30 -9.56 5.92 0.15
C GLN A 30 -10.07 4.78 1.04
N PHE A 31 -9.76 3.54 0.70
CA PHE A 31 -10.07 2.36 1.51
C PHE A 31 -9.47 2.45 2.93
N ILE A 32 -8.19 2.83 3.03
CA ILE A 32 -7.54 3.06 4.32
C ILE A 32 -8.19 4.22 5.08
N LYS A 33 -8.54 5.33 4.39
CA LYS A 33 -9.24 6.46 5.02
C LYS A 33 -10.62 6.10 5.56
N ALA A 34 -11.32 5.19 4.91
CA ALA A 34 -12.60 4.67 5.36
C ALA A 34 -12.47 3.67 6.53
N SER A 35 -11.25 3.20 6.83
CA SER A 35 -11.02 2.29 7.94
C SER A 35 -11.03 3.02 9.28
N PRO A 36 -11.43 2.35 10.38
CA PRO A 36 -11.26 2.86 11.74
C PRO A 36 -9.79 3.02 12.14
N ALA A 37 -8.86 2.53 11.31
CA ALA A 37 -7.43 2.65 11.50
C ALA A 37 -6.83 3.89 10.84
N SER A 38 -7.61 4.69 10.12
CA SER A 38 -7.12 5.77 9.25
C SER A 38 -6.23 6.79 9.99
N ASP A 39 -6.67 7.25 11.15
CA ASP A 39 -5.94 8.22 11.98
C ASP A 39 -4.70 7.63 12.67
N SER A 40 -4.61 6.30 12.72
CA SER A 40 -3.52 5.55 13.33
C SER A 40 -2.50 5.04 12.30
N ILE A 41 -2.67 5.36 11.00
CA ILE A 41 -1.76 4.90 9.95
C ILE A 41 -0.91 6.06 9.42
N GLU A 42 0.41 5.92 9.48
CA GLU A 42 1.34 6.86 8.86
C GLU A 42 2.12 6.19 7.72
N PHE A 43 2.16 6.84 6.56
CA PHE A 43 2.96 6.41 5.41
C PHE A 43 4.22 7.27 5.26
N LYS A 44 5.38 6.62 5.18
CA LYS A 44 6.67 7.26 4.95
C LYS A 44 7.29 6.70 3.67
N SER A 45 7.57 7.58 2.72
CA SER A 45 8.11 7.23 1.39
C SER A 45 9.44 7.91 1.14
N THR A 46 10.42 7.14 0.70
CA THR A 46 11.73 7.63 0.22
C THR A 46 12.01 7.09 -1.18
N LYS A 47 13.08 7.54 -1.83
CA LYS A 47 13.47 7.05 -3.17
C LYS A 47 13.73 5.54 -3.23
N ARG A 48 14.04 4.88 -2.12
CA ARG A 48 14.48 3.46 -2.07
C ARG A 48 13.70 2.59 -1.09
N ASN A 49 12.85 3.20 -0.26
CA ASN A 49 12.13 2.51 0.79
C ASN A 49 10.73 3.07 0.90
N GLN A 50 9.76 2.17 1.06
CA GLN A 50 8.40 2.50 1.48
C GLN A 50 8.20 1.91 2.87
N SER A 51 7.51 2.64 3.73
CA SER A 51 7.14 2.15 5.05
C SER A 51 5.78 2.68 5.47
N ALA A 52 5.09 1.88 6.25
CA ALA A 52 3.88 2.31 6.94
C ALA A 52 3.90 1.77 8.36
N GLU A 53 3.32 2.54 9.26
CA GLU A 53 3.10 2.14 10.65
C GLU A 53 1.62 2.28 10.99
N TYR A 54 1.09 1.29 11.69
CA TYR A 54 -0.26 1.31 12.27
C TYR A 54 -0.14 1.27 13.79
N CYS A 55 -0.59 2.33 14.44
CA CYS A 55 -0.45 2.58 15.88
C CYS A 55 -1.83 2.85 16.50
N PRO A 56 -2.67 1.82 16.70
CA PRO A 56 -3.97 2.00 17.36
C PRO A 56 -3.83 2.27 18.87
N ASP A 57 -2.66 1.97 19.44
CA ASP A 57 -2.27 2.26 20.81
C ASP A 57 -0.78 2.68 20.86
N ASN A 58 -0.11 2.52 22.00
CA ASN A 58 1.31 2.86 22.16
C ASN A 58 2.27 1.87 21.45
N THR A 59 1.74 0.82 20.82
CA THR A 59 2.45 -0.18 20.03
C THR A 59 2.11 -0.03 18.55
N CYS A 60 3.15 0.11 17.74
CA CYS A 60 3.03 0.29 16.30
C CYS A 60 3.44 -0.97 15.55
N GLU A 61 2.59 -1.43 14.62
CA GLU A 61 2.98 -2.39 13.58
C GLU A 61 3.65 -1.67 12.42
N VAL A 62 4.97 -1.77 12.32
CA VAL A 62 5.72 -1.11 11.26
C VAL A 62 6.10 -2.12 10.19
N VAL A 63 5.65 -1.87 8.96
CA VAL A 63 5.98 -2.67 7.79
C VAL A 63 6.83 -1.83 6.83
N ARG A 64 7.90 -2.42 6.31
CA ARG A 64 8.84 -1.76 5.42
C ARG A 64 9.09 -2.61 4.18
N ALA A 65 9.07 -1.98 3.01
CA ALA A 65 9.49 -2.57 1.75
C ALA A 65 10.77 -1.89 1.25
N ARG A 66 11.74 -2.68 0.81
CA ARG A 66 12.99 -2.20 0.23
C ARG A 66 12.89 -2.31 -1.30
N GLY A 67 13.50 -1.37 -2.01
CA GLY A 67 13.64 -1.46 -3.47
C GLY A 67 12.76 -0.46 -4.24
N SER A 68 12.53 -0.76 -5.52
CA SER A 68 11.88 0.13 -6.49
C SER A 68 10.35 0.10 -6.45
N VAL A 69 9.74 -0.41 -5.37
CA VAL A 69 8.28 -0.45 -5.26
C VAL A 69 7.71 0.96 -5.17
N SER A 70 6.70 1.24 -5.98
CA SER A 70 6.05 2.55 -5.95
C SER A 70 5.28 2.74 -4.65
N ALA A 71 5.13 3.99 -4.20
CA ALA A 71 4.32 4.30 -3.02
C ALA A 71 2.86 3.84 -3.19
N ALA A 72 2.33 3.88 -4.42
CA ALA A 72 0.99 3.41 -4.75
C ALA A 72 0.83 1.90 -4.57
N GLU A 73 1.75 1.11 -5.13
CA GLU A 73 1.75 -0.35 -4.97
C GLU A 73 1.96 -0.75 -3.51
N PHE A 74 2.84 -0.06 -2.79
CA PHE A 74 3.04 -0.32 -1.36
C PHE A 74 1.78 -0.03 -0.53
N LYS A 75 1.05 1.05 -0.82
CA LYS A 75 -0.22 1.37 -0.16
C LYS A 75 -1.27 0.29 -0.38
N LYS A 76 -1.40 -0.23 -1.61
CA LYS A 76 -2.29 -1.36 -1.91
C LYS A 76 -1.90 -2.61 -1.13
N PHE A 77 -0.61 -2.94 -1.12
CA PHE A 77 -0.10 -4.07 -0.34
C PHE A 77 -0.41 -3.90 1.14
N TYR A 78 -0.11 -2.73 1.71
CA TYR A 78 -0.30 -2.47 3.12
C TYR A 78 -1.78 -2.49 3.52
N ALA A 79 -2.66 -1.93 2.68
CA ALA A 79 -4.11 -2.03 2.86
C ALA A 79 -4.58 -3.50 2.91
N ALA A 80 -4.17 -4.33 1.95
CA ALA A 80 -4.50 -5.74 1.94
C ALA A 80 -3.88 -6.50 3.14
N TYR A 81 -2.66 -6.16 3.53
CA TYR A 81 -1.98 -6.73 4.68
C TYR A 81 -2.72 -6.42 5.99
N LEU A 82 -3.09 -5.16 6.23
CA LEU A 82 -3.89 -4.80 7.40
C LEU A 82 -5.23 -5.51 7.38
N PHE A 83 -5.89 -5.61 6.24
CA PHE A 83 -7.21 -6.23 6.16
C PHE A 83 -7.16 -7.75 6.40
N TYR A 84 -6.21 -8.47 5.80
CA TYR A 84 -6.21 -9.94 5.79
C TYR A 84 -5.21 -10.60 6.74
N VAL A 85 -4.20 -9.88 7.25
CA VAL A 85 -3.04 -10.50 7.92
C VAL A 85 -2.81 -9.93 9.31
N SER A 86 -2.85 -8.61 9.48
CA SER A 86 -2.49 -7.97 10.76
C SER A 86 -3.22 -8.61 11.95
N SER A 87 -2.51 -8.81 13.05
CA SER A 87 -3.06 -9.46 14.24
C SER A 87 -3.86 -8.52 15.14
N TYR A 88 -3.89 -7.20 14.84
CA TYR A 88 -4.60 -6.22 15.66
C TYR A 88 -6.11 -6.42 15.63
N ASN A 89 -6.69 -6.56 16.82
CA ASN A 89 -8.12 -6.73 17.02
C ASN A 89 -8.94 -5.46 16.69
N TYR A 90 -8.34 -4.27 16.73
CA TYR A 90 -8.99 -3.02 16.34
C TYR A 90 -9.50 -3.03 14.88
N LEU A 91 -8.99 -3.93 14.05
CA LEU A 91 -9.39 -4.11 12.64
C LEU A 91 -10.61 -5.05 12.48
N THR A 92 -11.09 -5.68 13.55
CA THR A 92 -12.16 -6.70 13.50
C THR A 92 -13.45 -6.16 12.89
N ASN A 93 -13.92 -5.00 13.34
CA ASN A 93 -15.16 -4.40 12.83
C ASN A 93 -15.04 -4.03 11.35
N TRP A 94 -13.87 -3.53 10.94
CA TRP A 94 -13.61 -3.21 9.54
C TRP A 94 -13.62 -4.46 8.66
N ARG A 95 -13.09 -5.59 9.15
CA ARG A 95 -13.09 -6.88 8.44
C ARG A 95 -14.47 -7.51 8.35
N ALA A 96 -15.35 -7.23 9.31
CA ALA A 96 -16.72 -7.72 9.31
C ALA A 96 -17.63 -6.95 8.34
N ASP A 97 -17.23 -5.75 7.89
CA ASP A 97 -18.00 -4.94 6.97
C ASP A 97 -17.97 -5.48 5.53
N ASN A 98 -19.15 -5.63 4.92
CA ASN A 98 -19.30 -6.25 3.60
C ASN A 98 -18.73 -5.38 2.47
N GLU A 99 -18.85 -4.06 2.56
CA GLU A 99 -18.30 -3.13 1.59
C GLU A 99 -16.76 -3.16 1.64
N ALA A 100 -16.21 -3.13 2.85
CA ALA A 100 -14.78 -3.23 3.08
C ALA A 100 -14.21 -4.56 2.60
N GLN A 101 -14.92 -5.68 2.80
CA GLN A 101 -14.53 -6.97 2.22
C GLN A 101 -14.50 -6.94 0.69
N SER A 102 -15.44 -6.26 0.05
CA SER A 102 -15.46 -6.11 -1.41
C SER A 102 -14.27 -5.29 -1.89
N GLN A 103 -14.05 -4.12 -1.32
CA GLN A 103 -12.94 -3.23 -1.66
C GLN A 103 -11.58 -3.90 -1.39
N ALA A 104 -11.44 -4.64 -0.29
CA ALA A 104 -10.23 -5.40 0.02
C ALA A 104 -9.92 -6.47 -1.04
N ARG A 105 -10.94 -7.16 -1.56
CA ARG A 105 -10.79 -8.13 -2.65
C ARG A 105 -10.33 -7.45 -3.94
N ASP A 106 -10.89 -6.29 -4.26
CA ASP A 106 -10.52 -5.52 -5.44
C ASP A 106 -9.06 -5.02 -5.35
N ILE A 107 -8.67 -4.48 -4.20
CA ILE A 107 -7.27 -4.07 -3.92
C ILE A 107 -6.33 -5.26 -4.06
N LEU A 108 -6.66 -6.40 -3.45
CA LEU A 108 -5.86 -7.62 -3.53
C LEU A 108 -5.75 -8.12 -4.98
N SER A 109 -6.84 -8.03 -5.76
CA SER A 109 -6.86 -8.39 -7.18
C SER A 109 -5.89 -7.56 -8.01
N SER A 110 -5.68 -6.29 -7.63
CA SER A 110 -4.73 -5.39 -8.29
C SER A 110 -3.26 -5.65 -7.95
N LEU A 111 -2.99 -6.40 -6.87
CA LEU A 111 -1.62 -6.81 -6.49
C LEU A 111 -1.13 -8.05 -7.26
N LYS A 112 -1.94 -8.56 -8.18
CA LYS A 112 -1.73 -9.84 -8.86
C LYS A 112 -0.39 -9.91 -9.59
N GLY A 113 0.43 -10.87 -9.16
CA GLY A 113 1.37 -11.55 -10.06
C GLY A 113 0.62 -12.64 -10.84
N ASN A 114 1.01 -12.89 -12.10
CA ASN A 114 0.38 -13.90 -12.97
C ASN A 114 0.39 -15.35 -12.42
N SER A 115 1.01 -15.58 -11.26
CA SER A 115 1.24 -16.89 -10.64
C SER A 115 0.19 -17.34 -9.62
N CYS A 116 -0.73 -16.47 -9.18
CA CYS A 116 -1.73 -16.80 -8.16
C CYS A 116 -3.12 -16.98 -8.78
N GLY A 117 -3.67 -18.21 -8.74
CA GLY A 117 -5.03 -18.50 -9.23
C GLY A 117 -6.11 -17.83 -8.38
N ALA A 118 -7.14 -17.27 -9.01
CA ALA A 118 -8.11 -16.37 -8.38
C ALA A 118 -9.15 -17.05 -7.44
N SER A 119 -9.22 -18.38 -7.42
CA SER A 119 -10.33 -19.12 -6.81
C SER A 119 -10.00 -19.84 -5.49
N SER A 120 -8.85 -19.60 -4.87
CA SER A 120 -8.44 -20.32 -3.65
C SER A 120 -8.42 -19.44 -2.41
N ALA A 121 -8.70 -20.04 -1.25
CA ALA A 121 -8.34 -19.49 0.06
C ALA A 121 -6.84 -19.10 0.11
N ASP A 122 -6.02 -19.79 -0.69
CA ASP A 122 -4.60 -19.49 -0.88
C ASP A 122 -4.32 -18.26 -1.75
N TYR A 123 -5.32 -17.62 -2.37
CA TYR A 123 -5.11 -16.45 -3.22
C TYR A 123 -4.53 -15.27 -2.46
N VAL A 124 -5.07 -15.00 -1.25
CA VAL A 124 -4.56 -13.98 -0.33
C VAL A 124 -3.12 -14.29 0.03
N LYS A 125 -2.87 -15.53 0.48
CA LYS A 125 -1.53 -15.99 0.89
C LYS A 125 -0.53 -15.86 -0.24
N CYS A 126 -0.88 -16.36 -1.43
CA CYS A 126 -0.02 -16.32 -2.60
C CYS A 126 0.31 -14.89 -3.02
N SER A 127 -0.69 -14.02 -3.10
CA SER A 127 -0.51 -12.63 -3.55
C SER A 127 0.38 -11.85 -2.59
N LEU A 128 0.09 -11.90 -1.29
CA LEU A 128 0.88 -11.20 -0.27
C LEU A 128 2.28 -11.80 -0.11
N LYS A 129 2.41 -13.14 -0.12
CA LYS A 129 3.72 -13.82 -0.11
C LYS A 129 4.59 -13.39 -1.29
N THR A 130 4.03 -13.40 -2.49
CA THR A 130 4.75 -13.00 -3.71
C THR A 130 5.23 -11.56 -3.60
N PHE A 131 4.38 -10.65 -3.11
CA PHE A 131 4.76 -9.25 -2.89
C PHE A 131 5.87 -9.11 -1.84
N ILE A 132 5.75 -9.81 -0.71
CA ILE A 132 6.73 -9.79 0.38
C ILE A 132 8.10 -10.25 -0.11
N GLN A 133 8.14 -11.39 -0.80
CA GLN A 133 9.38 -11.97 -1.31
C GLN A 133 10.02 -11.10 -2.39
N LYS A 134 9.22 -10.59 -3.34
CA LYS A 134 9.70 -9.72 -4.42
C LYS A 134 10.29 -8.40 -3.91
N ASN A 135 9.69 -7.81 -2.87
CA ASN A 135 10.04 -6.46 -2.39
C ASN A 135 10.78 -6.46 -1.05
N GLY A 136 11.27 -7.62 -0.59
CA GLY A 136 12.03 -7.76 0.65
C GLY A 136 11.32 -7.13 1.86
N VAL A 137 10.02 -7.40 1.99
CA VAL A 137 9.19 -6.76 3.03
C VAL A 137 9.53 -7.32 4.41
N THR A 138 9.72 -6.43 5.37
CA THR A 138 10.06 -6.74 6.78
C THR A 138 9.08 -6.07 7.73
N GLY A 139 8.87 -6.68 8.90
CA GLY A 139 7.96 -6.17 9.94
C GLY A 139 8.67 -5.96 11.29
N SER A 140 8.18 -5.02 12.08
CA SER A 140 8.58 -4.84 13.48
C SER A 140 7.46 -4.24 14.31
N PHE A 141 7.31 -4.68 15.55
CA PHE A 141 6.52 -3.99 16.56
C PHE A 141 7.39 -2.99 17.31
N VAL A 142 6.93 -1.75 17.42
CA VAL A 142 7.64 -0.66 18.12
C VAL A 142 6.76 -0.11 19.22
N ARG A 143 7.26 -0.08 20.46
CA ARG A 143 6.59 0.59 21.58
C ARG A 143 7.16 1.98 21.81
N HIS A 144 6.32 3.00 21.88
CA HIS A 144 6.75 4.38 22.07
C HIS A 144 6.76 4.84 23.55
N ASP A 145 6.16 4.07 24.45
CA ASP A 145 5.97 4.41 25.87
C ASP A 145 7.10 3.98 26.80
N GLU A 146 8.05 3.16 26.34
CA GLU A 146 9.06 2.52 27.22
C GLU A 146 10.45 3.20 27.24
N GLY A 147 10.60 4.42 26.71
CA GLY A 147 11.83 5.21 26.84
C GLY A 147 13.11 4.59 26.24
N THR A 148 13.02 3.39 25.66
CA THR A 148 14.11 2.66 25.00
C THR A 148 13.58 1.94 23.76
N LYS A 149 14.48 1.76 22.79
CA LYS A 149 14.26 1.24 21.44
C LYS A 149 13.79 -0.23 21.42
N GLY A 150 12.61 -0.52 21.96
CA GLY A 150 11.98 -1.84 21.90
C GLY A 150 11.34 -2.07 20.53
N ALA A 151 12.17 -2.40 19.53
CA ALA A 151 11.68 -2.88 18.24
C ALA A 151 11.80 -4.41 18.19
N THR A 152 10.67 -5.11 18.25
CA THR A 152 10.63 -6.57 18.09
C THR A 152 10.36 -6.89 16.63
N ALA A 153 11.35 -7.46 15.94
CA ALA A 153 11.19 -7.88 14.56
C ALA A 153 10.16 -9.02 14.46
N PHE A 154 9.36 -9.01 13.39
CA PHE A 154 8.54 -10.13 13.00
C PHE A 154 8.65 -10.36 11.49
N SER A 155 8.25 -11.55 11.04
CA SER A 155 8.22 -11.91 9.63
C SER A 155 6.80 -11.73 9.07
N PRO A 156 6.53 -10.73 8.21
CA PRO A 156 5.25 -10.61 7.52
C PRO A 156 4.91 -11.88 6.72
N LEU A 157 5.93 -12.61 6.25
CA LEU A 157 5.75 -13.87 5.54
C LEU A 157 5.17 -14.97 6.45
N GLU A 158 5.63 -15.04 7.70
CA GLU A 158 5.09 -15.98 8.68
C GLU A 158 3.67 -15.60 9.12
N GLU A 159 3.38 -14.31 9.27
CA GLU A 159 2.03 -13.83 9.59
C GLU A 159 1.04 -14.17 8.47
N VAL A 160 1.43 -13.99 7.20
CA VAL A 160 0.63 -14.43 6.04
C VAL A 160 0.35 -15.93 6.08
N ALA A 161 1.32 -16.75 6.52
CA ALA A 161 1.13 -18.20 6.62
C ALA A 161 0.07 -18.58 7.66
N LYS A 162 -0.01 -17.83 8.78
CA LYS A 162 -0.93 -18.06 9.91
C LYS A 162 -2.36 -17.53 9.68
N SER A 163 -2.55 -16.51 8.84
CA SER A 163 -3.78 -15.70 8.82
C SER A 163 -5.06 -16.38 8.29
N GLN A 164 -5.02 -17.66 7.87
CA GLN A 164 -6.23 -18.42 7.45
C GLN A 164 -6.42 -19.76 8.18
N SER A 165 -5.80 -19.92 9.35
CA SER A 165 -6.07 -21.06 10.25
C SER A 165 -7.01 -20.69 11.40
N LYS A 166 -7.69 -19.55 11.31
CA LYS A 166 -8.63 -19.03 12.31
C LYS A 166 -10.01 -18.85 11.69
#